data_AF-A0A369W9K7-F1
#
_entry.id   AF-A0A369W9K7-F1
#
_cell.length_a   1.000
_cell.length_b   1.000
_cell.length_c   1.000
_cell.angle_alpha   90.00
_cell.angle_beta   90.00
_cell.angle_gamma   90.00
#
_symmetry.space_group_name_H-M   'P 1'
#
loop_
_entity.id
_entity.type
_entity.pdbx_description
1 polymer ?
#
loop_
_entity_poly.entity_id
_entity_poly.type
_entity_poly.pdbx_seq_one_letter_code
_entity_poly.pdbx_strand_id
1 'polypeptide(L)' 'MSTLARGLRIGAEFVAAILVGSGIGYLIDMVAGTTPWALLIMFMVGFAAGILNVTRVVAELNAQRSSSPDADETD' A
#
# COMPACT_ATOMS: atom_id res chain seq x y z
N MET A 1 -17.62 -4.28 -8.31
CA MET A 1 -17.05 -4.29 -6.94
C MET A 1 -17.62 -3.10 -6.20
N SER A 2 -18.14 -3.27 -4.98
CA SER A 2 -18.62 -2.14 -4.18
C SER A 2 -17.45 -1.22 -3.79
N THR A 3 -17.71 0.08 -3.60
CA THR A 3 -16.70 1.06 -3.13
C THR A 3 -16.01 0.58 -1.85
N LEU A 4 -16.77 -0.06 -0.97
CA LEU A 4 -16.28 -0.66 0.27
C LEU A 4 -15.25 -1.78 0.01
N ALA A 5 -15.52 -2.69 -0.94
CA ALA A 5 -14.58 -3.76 -1.28
C ALA A 5 -13.26 -3.23 -1.86
N ARG A 6 -13.31 -2.12 -2.61
CA ARG A 6 -12.10 -1.48 -3.17
C ARG A 6 -11.27 -0.81 -2.07
N GLY A 7 -11.91 -0.10 -1.14
CA GLY A 7 -11.24 0.49 0.02
C GLY A 7 -10.62 -0.57 0.93
N LEU A 8 -11.33 -1.68 1.18
CA LEU A 8 -10.83 -2.79 1.96
C LEU A 8 -9.59 -3.44 1.33
N ARG A 9 -9.59 -3.61 0.00
CA ARG A 9 -8.42 -4.15 -0.72
C ARG A 9 -7.21 -3.24 -0.59
N ILE A 10 -7.36 -1.93 -0.78
CA ILE A 10 -6.27 -0.96 -0.64
C ILE A 10 -5.70 -0.99 0.79
N GLY A 11 -6.58 -1.04 1.80
CA GLY A 11 -6.18 -1.20 3.20
C GLY A 11 -5.47 -2.53 3.46
N ALA A 12 -5.95 -3.63 2.88
CA ALA A 12 -5.33 -4.94 3.01
C ALA A 12 -3.93 -4.99 2.36
N GLU A 13 -3.75 -4.37 1.19
CA GLU A 13 -2.45 -4.26 0.52
C GLU A 13 -1.44 -3.45 1.37
N PHE A 14 -1.91 -2.37 2.01
CA PHE A 14 -1.10 -1.58 2.94
C PHE A 14 -0.65 -2.40 4.15
N VAL A 15 -1.59 -3.07 4.83
CA VAL A 15 -1.29 -3.91 5.99
C VAL A 15 -0.38 -5.09 5.59
N ALA A 16 -0.61 -5.70 4.43
CA ALA A 16 0.22 -6.77 3.92
C ALA A 16 1.68 -6.32 3.71
N ALA A 17 1.90 -5.14 3.13
CA ALA A 17 3.26 -4.60 2.94
C ALA A 17 4.01 -4.43 4.26
N ILE A 18 3.33 -3.93 5.30
CA ILE A 18 3.89 -3.80 6.65
C ILE A 18 4.20 -5.18 7.25
N LEU A 19 3.25 -6.11 7.21
CA LEU A 19 3.42 -7.45 7.78
C LEU A 19 4.56 -8.21 7.11
N VAL A 20 4.69 -8.11 5.79
CA VAL A 20 5.80 -8.71 5.04
C VAL A 20 7.13 -8.08 5.44
N GLY A 21 7.22 -6.75 5.49
CA GLY A 21 8.44 -6.04 5.91
C GLY A 21 8.85 -6.40 7.33
N SER A 22 7.93 -6.28 8.29
CA SER A 22 8.17 -6.65 9.69
C SER A 22 8.51 -8.12 9.86
N GLY A 23 7.84 -9.02 9.13
CA GLY A 23 8.13 -10.46 9.16
C GLY A 23 9.54 -10.78 8.69
N ILE A 24 9.98 -10.17 7.58
CA ILE A 24 11.35 -10.33 7.08
C ILE A 24 12.36 -9.74 8.07
N GLY A 25 12.12 -8.53 8.56
CA GLY A 25 13.01 -7.87 9.52
C GLY A 25 13.15 -8.66 10.82
N TYR A 26 12.06 -9.24 11.31
CA TYR A 26 12.08 -10.12 12.48
C TYR A 26 12.92 -11.39 12.24
N LEU A 27 12.77 -12.04 11.09
CA LEU A 27 13.58 -13.22 10.73
C LEU A 27 15.06 -12.89 10.65
N ILE A 28 15.42 -11.73 10.08
CA ILE A 28 16.81 -11.25 10.01
C ILE A 28 17.34 -11.03 11.44
N ASP A 29 16.57 -10.31 12.26
CA ASP A 29 16.96 -10.03 13.64
C ASP A 29 17.17 -11.32 14.45
N MET A 30 16.38 -12.37 14.21
CA MET A 30 16.50 -13.66 14.88
C MET A 30 17.78 -14.42 14.49
N VAL A 31 18.17 -14.37 13.20
CA VAL A 31 19.38 -15.06 12.71
C VAL A 31 20.65 -14.27 13.03
N ALA A 32 20.59 -12.94 12.96
CA ALA A 32 21.73 -12.05 13.14
C ALA A 32 21.93 -11.60 14.60
N GLY A 33 20.96 -11.80 15.49
CA GLY A 33 21.02 -11.34 16.89
C GLY A 33 20.91 -9.81 17.02
N THR A 34 20.39 -9.11 16.01
CA THR A 34 20.34 -7.65 15.93
C THR A 34 19.04 -7.04 16.47
N THR A 35 18.17 -7.83 17.12
CA THR A 35 16.86 -7.39 17.59
C THR A 35 16.93 -6.07 18.38
N PRO A 36 16.18 -5.00 18.02
CA PRO A 36 15.14 -4.93 16.97
C PRO A 36 15.53 -4.11 15.72
N TRP A 37 16.82 -3.97 15.38
CA TRP A 37 17.27 -3.02 14.36
C TRP A 37 16.81 -3.37 12.94
N ALA A 38 16.93 -4.63 12.51
CA ALA A 38 16.50 -5.02 11.16
C ALA A 38 14.98 -4.94 11.02
N LEU A 39 14.23 -5.29 12.08
CA LEU A 39 12.79 -5.11 12.15
C LEU A 39 12.39 -3.64 11.96
N LEU A 40 13.04 -2.70 12.65
CA LEU A 40 12.71 -1.27 12.53
C LEU A 40 12.93 -0.75 11.10
N ILE A 41 14.07 -1.11 10.49
CA ILE A 41 14.38 -0.69 9.12
C ILE A 41 13.37 -1.30 8.14
N MET A 42 13.14 -2.61 8.20
CA MET A 42 12.23 -3.28 7.28
C MET A 42 10.76 -2.90 7.49
N PHE A 43 10.36 -2.58 8.72
CA PHE A 43 9.05 -1.99 9.01
C PHE A 43 8.88 -0.64 8.31
N MET A 44 9.88 0.26 8.42
CA MET A 44 9.86 1.55 7.73
C MET A 44 9.82 1.40 6.21
N VAL A 45 10.57 0.45 5.65
CA VAL A 45 10.52 0.14 4.22
C VAL A 45 9.14 -0.39 3.82
N GLY A 46 8.56 -1.33 4.57
CA GLY A 46 7.23 -1.87 4.32
C GLY A 46 6.13 -0.80 4.41
N PHE A 47 6.24 0.09 5.40
CA PHE A 47 5.34 1.23 5.56
C PHE A 47 5.44 2.22 4.39
N ALA A 48 6.67 2.59 3.99
CA ALA A 48 6.89 3.46 2.83
C ALA A 48 6.35 2.83 1.53
N ALA A 49 6.60 1.53 1.32
CA ALA A 49 6.04 0.78 0.19
C ALA A 49 4.50 0.76 0.22
N GLY A 50 3.91 0.58 1.40
CA GLY A 50 2.46 0.67 1.60
C GLY A 50 1.90 2.04 1.19
N ILE A 51 2.52 3.13 1.66
CA ILE A 51 2.12 4.50 1.26
C ILE A 51 2.20 4.66 -0.25
N LEU A 52 3.32 4.27 -0.86
CA LEU A 52 3.52 4.38 -2.31
C LEU A 52 2.49 3.56 -3.10
N ASN A 53 2.07 2.40 -2.61
CA ASN A 53 1.00 1.62 -3.23
C ASN A 53 -0.35 2.36 -3.16
N VAL A 54 -0.71 2.87 -1.98
CA VAL A 54 -1.96 3.62 -1.78
C VAL A 54 -2.02 4.86 -2.69
N THR A 55 -0.97 5.66 -2.72
CA THR A 55 -0.92 6.88 -3.53
C THR A 55 -1.01 6.56 -5.02
N ARG A 56 -0.36 5.47 -5.48
CA ARG A 56 -0.49 4.99 -6.87
C ARG A 56 -1.92 4.61 -7.21
N VAL A 57 -2.59 3.83 -6.36
CA VAL A 57 -3.97 3.40 -6.61
C VAL A 57 -4.94 4.59 -6.62
N VAL A 58 -4.73 5.58 -5.74
CA VAL A 58 -5.51 6.82 -5.72
C VAL A 58 -5.27 7.66 -6.97
N ALA A 59 -4.01 7.78 -7.42
CA ALA A 59 -3.69 8.51 -8.64
C ALA A 59 -4.36 7.86 -9.88
N GLU A 60 -4.31 6.53 -9.98
CA GLU A 60 -4.94 5.79 -11.07
C GLU A 60 -6.48 5.96 -11.06
N LEU A 61 -7.10 5.93 -9.87
CA LEU A 61 -8.52 6.23 -9.70
C LEU A 61 -8.91 7.62 -10.20
N ASN A 62 -8.09 8.62 -9.87
CA ASN A 62 -8.35 9.99 -10.29
C ASN A 62 -8.19 10.14 -11.82
N ALA A 63 -7.16 9.52 -12.40
CA ALA A 63 -6.92 9.52 -13.85
C ALA A 63 -8.09 8.91 -14.64
N GLN A 64 -8.68 7.81 -14.14
CA GLN A 64 -9.85 7.16 -14.74
C GLN A 64 -11.10 8.05 -14.73
N ARG A 65 -11.28 8.91 -13.70
CA ARG A 65 -12.38 9.89 -13.69
C ARG A 65 -12.17 10.98 -14.73
N SER A 66 -10.96 11.47 -14.92
CA SER A 66 -10.64 12.52 -15.90
C SER A 66 -10.63 12.05 -17.35
N SER A 67 -10.61 10.73 -17.61
CA SER A 67 -10.78 10.15 -18.94
C SER A 67 -12.23 9.80 -19.29
N SER A 68 -13.20 10.24 -18.48
CA SER A 68 -14.62 10.28 -18.83
C SER A 68 -15.15 11.73 -19.01
N PRO A 69 -14.61 12.60 -19.90
CA PRO A 69 -15.12 13.98 -20.07
C PRO A 69 -16.44 14.16 -20.83
N ASP A 70 -17.00 13.18 -21.56
CA ASP A 70 -18.11 13.46 -22.50
C ASP A 70 -19.37 12.61 -22.23
N ALA A 71 -20.12 12.96 -21.18
CA ALA A 71 -21.54 12.58 -21.08
C ALA A 71 -22.44 13.78 -20.75
N ASP A 72 -21.94 14.99 -21.03
CA ASP A 72 -22.70 16.24 -20.94
C ASP A 72 -22.35 17.17 -22.13
N GLU A 73 -22.26 16.58 -23.32
CA GLU A 73 -22.43 17.29 -24.60
C GLU A 73 -23.86 17.00 -25.10
N THR A 74 -24.86 17.45 -24.34
CA THR A 74 -26.26 17.66 -24.81
C THR A 74 -26.97 18.58 -23.82
N ASP A 75 -26.79 19.90 -23.97
CA ASP A 75 -27.86 20.91 -24.12
C ASP A 75 -27.28 22.33 -24.24
#